data_AF-A0A3E0PUK6-F1
#
_entry.id   AF-A0A3E0PUK6-F1
#
_cell.length_a   1.000
_cell.length_b   1.000
_cell.length_c   1.000
_cell.angle_alpha   90.00
_cell.angle_beta   90.00
_cell.angle_gamma   90.00
#
_symmetry.space_group_name_H-M   'P 1'
#
loop_
_entity.id
_entity.type
_entity.pdbx_description
1 polymer ?
#
loop_
_entity_poly.entity_id
_entity_poly.type
_entity_poly.pdbx_seq_one_letter_code
_entity_poly.pdbx_strand_id
1 'polypeptide(L)'
;MGAIQNILTGVLCDKWAASLEAESRDWVMRCPCGQETSIWEMGGVRWKASGNPRRHGTCAGCGQTFFGPVYRQGEEPARNGEKAPAVDNQPRSPSAERSQRLFWIDGVGCWLVSLGESLSIGGPAPSGSTGEAADLRLLADLSRRHATLTRSGESFVLTADAPASVNANRVNGPVVLKDGDLIELGSGVELTFRQPSALSASARLEFTSGHRPARRIDGVILMDQTCLLGPEEDCHIVCPHWEQKVIVFRRDGKIYCKSNAELFVNGGPVESAAPIRDGSVISGAELRFRAEFSRVDLG
;
A
#
# COMPACT_ATOMS: atom_id res chain seq x y z
N MET A 1 -0.47 24.27 8.17
CA MET A 1 -0.01 23.12 7.37
C MET A 1 -0.31 21.84 8.13
N GLY A 2 -0.84 20.84 7.43
CA GLY A 2 -1.11 19.51 8.00
C GLY A 2 0.18 18.72 8.25
N ALA A 3 0.11 17.68 9.08
CA ALA A 3 1.27 16.88 9.48
C ALA A 3 2.02 16.30 8.26
N ILE A 4 1.32 15.75 7.27
CA ILE A 4 1.97 15.23 6.06
C ILE A 4 2.51 16.34 5.16
N GLN A 5 1.89 17.52 5.12
CA GLN A 5 2.43 18.63 4.34
C GLN A 5 3.79 19.04 4.87
N ASN A 6 3.91 19.19 6.18
CA ASN A 6 5.19 19.48 6.84
C ASN A 6 6.24 18.39 6.58
N ILE A 7 5.82 17.12 6.60
CA ILE A 7 6.71 15.97 6.36
C ILE A 7 7.18 15.94 4.89
N LEU A 8 6.27 16.13 3.93
CA LEU A 8 6.61 16.04 2.52
C LEU A 8 7.34 17.28 2.00
N THR A 9 7.00 18.49 2.45
CA THR A 9 7.73 19.70 2.06
C THR A 9 9.09 19.80 2.73
N GLY A 10 9.27 19.23 3.93
CA GLY A 10 10.58 19.15 4.59
C GLY A 10 11.55 18.13 3.99
N VAL A 11 11.05 17.17 3.20
CA VAL A 11 11.83 16.04 2.64
C VAL A 11 12.01 16.15 1.12
N LEU A 12 11.27 17.04 0.47
CA LEU A 12 11.38 17.30 -0.96
C LEU A 12 12.21 18.56 -1.19
N CYS A 13 13.00 18.58 -2.27
CA CYS A 13 13.65 19.82 -2.68
C CYS A 13 12.60 20.86 -3.08
N ASP A 14 12.95 22.14 -3.02
CA ASP A 14 12.00 23.27 -3.18
C ASP A 14 11.15 23.16 -4.46
N LYS A 15 11.74 22.72 -5.58
CA LYS A 15 11.00 22.53 -6.84
C LYS A 15 9.93 21.44 -6.75
N TRP A 16 10.18 20.40 -5.97
CA TRP A 16 9.29 19.25 -5.81
C TRP A 16 8.25 19.54 -4.72
N ALA A 17 8.64 20.20 -3.63
CA ALA A 17 7.71 20.71 -2.62
C ALA A 17 6.72 21.70 -3.25
N ALA A 18 7.20 22.63 -4.09
CA ALA A 18 6.36 23.57 -4.81
C ALA A 18 5.43 22.87 -5.83
N SER A 19 5.91 21.86 -6.56
CA SER A 19 5.07 21.08 -7.48
C SER A 19 4.01 20.26 -6.73
N LEU A 20 4.37 19.69 -5.59
CA LEU A 20 3.48 18.93 -4.73
C LEU A 20 2.36 19.80 -4.16
N GLU A 21 2.74 20.96 -3.65
CA GLU A 21 1.81 21.95 -3.11
C GLU A 21 0.89 22.52 -4.21
N ALA A 22 1.44 22.87 -5.38
CA ALA A 22 0.68 23.38 -6.51
C ALA A 22 -0.37 22.35 -6.98
N GLU A 23 0.04 21.11 -7.25
CA GLU A 23 -0.91 20.10 -7.73
C GLU A 23 -1.93 19.72 -6.64
N SER A 24 -1.52 19.70 -5.37
CA SER A 24 -2.46 19.43 -4.25
C SER A 24 -3.49 20.54 -4.07
N ARG A 25 -3.20 21.78 -4.51
CA ARG A 25 -4.17 22.88 -4.54
C ARG A 25 -5.18 22.74 -5.68
N ASP A 26 -4.78 22.13 -6.79
CA ASP A 26 -5.67 21.90 -7.93
C ASP A 26 -6.78 20.90 -7.62
N TRP A 27 -6.62 20.06 -6.59
CA TRP A 27 -7.67 19.15 -6.15
C TRP A 27 -8.57 19.83 -5.13
N VAL A 28 -9.88 19.86 -5.40
CA VAL A 28 -10.87 20.54 -4.57
C VAL A 28 -12.01 19.60 -4.17
N MET A 29 -12.67 19.96 -3.07
CA MET A 29 -13.94 19.38 -2.65
C MET A 29 -14.93 20.51 -2.39
N ARG A 30 -16.20 20.30 -2.76
CA ARG A 30 -17.29 21.25 -2.50
C ARG A 30 -18.12 20.82 -1.31
N CYS A 31 -18.16 21.69 -0.31
CA CYS A 31 -19.01 21.53 0.86
C CYS A 31 -20.49 21.81 0.50
N PRO A 32 -21.47 21.17 1.17
CA PRO A 32 -22.88 21.51 1.01
C PRO A 32 -23.22 23.00 1.22
N CYS A 33 -22.40 23.76 1.97
CA CYS A 33 -22.58 25.21 2.12
C CYS A 33 -22.19 26.03 0.87
N GLY A 34 -21.70 25.38 -0.18
CA GLY A 34 -21.28 26.00 -1.44
C GLY A 34 -19.80 26.36 -1.52
N GLN A 35 -19.07 26.30 -0.40
CA GLN A 35 -17.64 26.59 -0.36
C GLN A 35 -16.83 25.45 -0.99
N GLU A 36 -15.94 25.79 -1.94
CA GLU A 36 -14.88 24.90 -2.38
C GLU A 36 -13.63 25.11 -1.52
N THR A 37 -12.95 24.01 -1.21
CA THR A 37 -11.71 24.03 -0.45
C THR A 37 -10.75 23.04 -1.08
N SER A 38 -9.49 23.46 -1.24
CA SER A 38 -8.48 22.58 -1.82
C SER A 38 -8.04 21.49 -0.85
N ILE A 39 -7.57 20.36 -1.37
CA ILE A 39 -6.99 19.28 -0.56
C ILE A 39 -5.78 19.79 0.22
N TRP A 40 -5.00 20.71 -0.35
CA TRP A 40 -3.93 21.37 0.38
C TRP A 40 -4.43 22.19 1.58
N GLU A 41 -5.49 22.98 1.44
CA GLU A 41 -6.02 23.75 2.58
C GLU A 41 -6.63 22.88 3.67
N MET A 42 -7.14 21.70 3.30
CA MET A 42 -7.59 20.68 4.26
C MET A 42 -6.44 19.95 4.97
N GLY A 43 -5.18 20.29 4.68
CA GLY A 43 -4.00 19.67 5.27
C GLY A 43 -3.57 18.37 4.58
N GLY A 44 -4.17 18.03 3.44
CA GLY A 44 -3.86 16.85 2.64
C GLY A 44 -2.86 17.12 1.51
N VAL A 45 -2.45 16.04 0.85
CA VAL A 45 -1.56 16.07 -0.32
C VAL A 45 -2.14 15.15 -1.38
N ARG A 46 -2.20 15.63 -2.62
CA ARG A 46 -2.67 14.87 -3.79
C ARG A 46 -1.83 15.26 -5.00
N TRP A 47 -0.67 14.62 -5.11
CA TRP A 47 0.37 14.93 -6.10
C TRP A 47 0.55 13.78 -7.07
N LYS A 48 0.54 14.06 -8.37
CA LYS A 48 0.52 13.11 -9.50
C LYS A 48 -0.57 12.04 -9.40
N ALA A 49 -1.66 12.37 -8.71
CA ALA A 49 -2.81 11.48 -8.54
C ALA A 49 -3.74 11.56 -9.76
N SER A 50 -4.60 10.56 -9.90
CA SER A 50 -5.68 10.55 -10.89
C SER A 50 -6.99 10.03 -10.29
N GLY A 51 -8.09 10.24 -11.01
CA GLY A 51 -9.44 9.82 -10.60
C GLY A 51 -10.13 10.78 -9.62
N ASN A 52 -11.43 10.54 -9.40
CA ASN A 52 -12.30 11.41 -8.61
C ASN A 52 -12.88 10.65 -7.39
N PRO A 53 -12.04 10.29 -6.39
CA PRO A 53 -12.49 9.53 -5.23
C PRO A 53 -13.40 10.38 -4.35
N ARG A 54 -14.26 9.73 -3.56
CA ARG A 54 -15.07 10.41 -2.54
C ARG A 54 -14.38 10.31 -1.18
N ARG A 55 -14.29 11.42 -0.45
CA ARG A 55 -13.60 11.49 0.85
C ARG A 55 -14.42 12.27 1.87
N HIS A 56 -14.07 12.09 3.14
CA HIS A 56 -14.43 13.04 4.19
C HIS A 56 -13.45 14.21 4.18
N GLY A 57 -13.97 15.43 4.28
CA GLY A 57 -13.20 16.66 4.41
C GLY A 57 -13.86 17.60 5.41
N THR A 58 -13.09 18.54 5.95
CA THR A 58 -13.61 19.59 6.82
C THR A 58 -13.62 20.90 6.04
N CYS A 59 -14.76 21.58 6.01
CA CYS A 59 -14.91 22.82 5.26
C CYS A 59 -14.19 23.98 5.96
N ALA A 60 -13.34 24.72 5.23
CA ALA A 60 -12.65 25.89 5.77
C ALA A 60 -13.60 27.08 6.04
N GLY A 61 -14.75 27.15 5.36
CA GLY A 61 -15.73 28.23 5.52
C GLY A 61 -16.68 28.04 6.69
N CYS A 62 -17.31 26.86 6.80
CA CYS A 62 -18.32 26.61 7.84
C CYS A 62 -17.87 25.64 8.95
N GLY A 63 -16.67 25.05 8.85
CA GLY A 63 -16.12 24.12 9.84
C GLY A 63 -16.77 22.73 9.85
N GLN A 64 -17.80 22.47 9.03
CA GLN A 64 -18.47 21.18 9.02
C GLN A 64 -17.66 20.10 8.30
N THR A 65 -17.71 18.88 8.84
CA THR A 65 -17.22 17.68 8.15
C THR A 65 -18.27 17.22 7.14
N PHE A 66 -17.84 16.93 5.92
CA PHE A 66 -18.73 16.51 4.84
C PHE A 66 -18.08 15.40 4.01
N PHE A 67 -18.90 14.59 3.34
CA PHE A 67 -18.46 13.52 2.43
C PHE A 67 -18.77 13.92 0.99
N GLY A 68 -17.75 13.99 0.12
CA GLY A 68 -17.93 14.48 -1.24
C GLY A 68 -16.85 13.99 -2.21
N PRO A 69 -17.09 14.12 -3.52
CA PRO A 69 -16.07 13.83 -4.52
C PRO A 69 -14.92 14.85 -4.43
N VAL A 70 -13.71 14.35 -4.63
CA VAL A 70 -12.52 15.14 -4.91
C VAL A 70 -12.38 15.22 -6.43
N TYR A 71 -12.20 16.41 -6.97
CA TYR A 71 -12.09 16.66 -8.42
C TYR A 71 -11.10 17.79 -8.68
N ARG A 72 -10.67 17.97 -9.94
CA ARG A 72 -9.76 19.08 -10.27
C ARG A 72 -10.53 20.40 -10.38
N GLN A 73 -9.92 21.48 -9.96
CA GLN A 73 -10.48 22.82 -10.06
C GLN A 73 -10.85 23.14 -11.51
N GLY A 74 -12.10 23.54 -11.74
CA GLY A 74 -12.65 23.76 -13.07
C GLY A 74 -13.33 22.55 -13.71
N GLU A 75 -13.25 21.35 -13.12
CA GLU A 75 -14.06 20.19 -13.49
C GLU A 75 -15.37 20.18 -12.67
N GLU A 76 -16.51 19.86 -13.28
CA GLU A 76 -17.74 19.64 -12.52
C GLU A 76 -17.71 18.28 -11.81
N PRO A 77 -18.06 18.21 -10.51
CA PRO A 77 -18.15 16.93 -9.81
C PRO A 77 -19.26 16.07 -10.43
N ALA A 78 -18.95 14.80 -10.69
CA ALA A 78 -19.93 13.82 -11.18
C ALA A 78 -21.18 13.81 -10.27
N ARG A 79 -22.38 13.91 -10.86
CA ARG A 79 -23.62 14.06 -10.11
C ARG A 79 -23.98 12.73 -9.43
N ASN A 80 -24.54 12.80 -8.21
CA ASN A 80 -25.04 11.63 -7.50
C ASN A 80 -26.07 10.90 -8.40
N GLY A 81 -25.71 9.73 -8.92
CA GLY A 81 -26.57 8.89 -9.77
C GLY A 81 -25.97 8.52 -11.12
N GLU A 82 -24.90 9.17 -11.57
CA GLU A 82 -24.14 8.72 -12.74
C GLU A 82 -23.28 7.52 -12.35
N LYS A 83 -23.68 6.32 -12.81
CA LYS A 83 -22.83 5.14 -12.73
C LYS A 83 -21.48 5.50 -13.35
N ALA A 84 -20.41 5.33 -12.58
CA ALA A 84 -19.06 5.29 -13.13
C ALA A 84 -19.10 4.38 -14.38
N PRO A 85 -18.45 4.76 -15.51
CA PRO A 85 -18.40 3.89 -16.66
C PRO A 85 -17.90 2.53 -16.18
N ALA A 86 -18.65 1.48 -16.51
CA ALA A 86 -18.33 0.12 -16.12
C ALA A 86 -16.87 -0.13 -16.51
N VAL A 87 -15.99 -0.19 -15.50
CA VAL A 87 -14.61 -0.59 -15.71
C VAL A 87 -14.70 -2.04 -16.19
N ASP A 88 -14.31 -2.21 -17.44
CA ASP A 88 -14.28 -3.44 -18.18
C ASP A 88 -13.71 -4.58 -17.31
N ASN A 89 -14.56 -5.54 -16.94
CA ASN A 89 -14.21 -6.77 -16.22
C ASN A 89 -13.56 -7.77 -17.19
N GLN A 90 -12.67 -7.31 -18.06
CA GLN A 90 -11.85 -8.20 -18.84
C GLN A 90 -10.69 -8.68 -17.96
N PRO A 91 -10.46 -10.00 -17.83
CA PRO A 91 -9.30 -10.50 -17.09
C PRO A 91 -8.04 -9.94 -17.75
N ARG A 92 -7.39 -8.98 -17.09
CA ARG A 92 -6.09 -8.46 -17.53
C ARG A 92 -5.08 -9.60 -17.49
N SER A 93 -4.28 -9.64 -18.55
CA SER A 93 -3.46 -10.76 -19.00
C SER A 93 -2.67 -11.50 -17.91
N PRO A 94 -2.43 -12.82 -18.03
CA PRO A 94 -1.81 -13.67 -17.00
C PRO A 94 -0.30 -13.44 -16.79
N SER A 95 0.27 -12.34 -17.29
CA SER A 95 1.72 -12.19 -17.52
C SER A 95 2.30 -10.83 -17.09
N ALA A 96 1.68 -10.14 -16.13
CA ALA A 96 2.44 -9.22 -15.29
C ALA A 96 3.22 -10.09 -14.31
N GLU A 97 4.46 -10.44 -14.64
CA GLU A 97 5.38 -11.18 -13.76
C GLU A 97 5.14 -10.70 -12.33
N ARG A 98 4.75 -11.62 -11.44
CA ARG A 98 4.33 -11.31 -10.07
C ARG A 98 5.35 -10.35 -9.49
N SER A 99 4.96 -9.08 -9.36
CA SER A 99 5.86 -7.99 -9.03
C SER A 99 6.12 -7.98 -7.52
N GLN A 100 6.47 -9.15 -7.01
CA GLN A 100 6.75 -9.46 -5.63
C GLN A 100 8.25 -9.37 -5.40
N ARG A 101 8.60 -8.78 -4.26
CA ARG A 101 9.99 -8.62 -3.84
C ARG A 101 10.10 -9.12 -2.41
N LEU A 102 11.23 -9.71 -2.08
CA LEU A 102 11.59 -10.06 -0.71
C LEU A 102 12.57 -9.02 -0.22
N PHE A 103 12.23 -8.35 0.87
CA PHE A 103 13.13 -7.47 1.59
C PHE A 103 13.65 -8.22 2.80
N TRP A 104 14.93 -8.58 2.75
CA TRP A 104 15.67 -9.18 3.85
C TRP A 104 16.30 -8.04 4.65
N ILE A 105 15.75 -7.76 5.81
CA ILE A 105 16.09 -6.59 6.62
C ILE A 105 16.83 -7.07 7.86
N ASP A 106 18.07 -6.62 8.03
CA ASP A 106 18.94 -7.05 9.12
C ASP A 106 18.31 -6.66 10.47
N GLY A 107 18.19 -7.65 11.37
CA GLY A 107 17.59 -7.45 12.70
C GLY A 107 16.06 -7.30 12.74
N VAL A 108 15.38 -7.32 11.58
CA VAL A 108 13.92 -7.12 11.51
C VAL A 108 13.20 -8.34 10.92
N GLY A 109 13.73 -8.93 9.85
CA GLY A 109 13.13 -10.11 9.21
C GLY A 109 12.99 -10.00 7.70
N CYS A 110 12.21 -10.91 7.12
CA CYS A 110 11.95 -11.01 5.68
C CYS A 110 10.52 -10.57 5.35
N TRP A 111 10.38 -9.59 4.47
CA TRP A 111 9.08 -9.02 4.10
C TRP A 111 8.76 -9.26 2.63
N LEU A 112 7.56 -9.76 2.35
CA LEU A 112 7.04 -9.84 0.99
C LEU A 112 6.44 -8.49 0.61
N VAL A 113 7.03 -7.81 -0.38
CA VAL A 113 6.51 -6.56 -0.94
C VAL A 113 5.86 -6.85 -2.29
N SER A 114 4.52 -6.87 -2.32
CA SER A 114 3.73 -7.02 -3.53
C SER A 114 3.44 -5.65 -4.15
N LEU A 115 3.80 -5.47 -5.42
CA LEU A 115 3.45 -4.26 -6.19
C LEU A 115 2.14 -4.39 -6.97
N GLY A 116 1.54 -5.58 -6.98
CA GLY A 116 0.26 -5.83 -7.63
C GLY A 116 -0.89 -5.16 -6.90
N GLU A 117 -1.99 -4.93 -7.62
CA GLU A 117 -3.23 -4.41 -7.02
C GLU A 117 -3.99 -5.48 -6.23
N SER A 118 -3.69 -6.76 -6.45
CA SER A 118 -4.31 -7.88 -5.74
C SER A 118 -3.27 -8.81 -5.15
N LEU A 119 -3.62 -9.39 -4.01
CA LEU A 119 -2.87 -10.42 -3.31
C LEU A 119 -3.81 -11.58 -3.00
N SER A 120 -3.59 -12.73 -3.63
CA SER A 120 -4.31 -13.96 -3.34
C SER A 120 -3.71 -14.70 -2.14
N ILE A 121 -4.56 -15.21 -1.25
CA ILE A 121 -4.20 -15.92 -0.02
C ILE A 121 -4.77 -17.33 -0.10
N GLY A 122 -3.98 -18.35 0.25
CA GLY A 122 -4.46 -19.73 0.21
C GLY A 122 -3.53 -20.73 0.87
N GLY A 123 -3.92 -22.00 0.79
CA GLY A 123 -3.13 -23.13 1.29
C GLY A 123 -1.94 -23.49 0.38
N PRO A 124 -1.06 -24.39 0.84
CA PRO A 124 0.00 -24.92 -0.01
C PRO A 124 -0.58 -25.67 -1.22
N ALA A 125 0.02 -25.48 -2.38
CA ALA A 125 -0.28 -26.30 -3.55
C ALA A 125 0.61 -27.56 -3.54
N PRO A 126 0.08 -28.76 -3.82
CA PRO A 126 0.90 -29.95 -3.99
C PRO A 126 1.87 -29.75 -5.17
N SER A 127 3.07 -30.31 -5.06
CA SER A 127 4.04 -30.33 -6.17
C SER A 127 3.41 -30.92 -7.43
N GLY A 128 3.57 -30.25 -8.59
CA GLY A 128 3.01 -30.69 -9.88
C GLY A 128 1.55 -30.31 -10.14
N SER A 129 0.93 -29.47 -9.31
CA SER A 129 -0.42 -28.97 -9.59
C SER A 129 -0.42 -27.98 -10.77
N THR A 130 -1.34 -28.14 -11.72
CA THR A 130 -1.47 -27.29 -12.92
C THR A 130 -2.23 -25.97 -12.70
N GLY A 131 -2.61 -25.67 -11.45
CA GLY A 131 -3.33 -24.45 -11.09
C GLY A 131 -2.41 -23.38 -10.53
N GLU A 132 -2.72 -22.11 -10.79
CA GLU A 132 -1.93 -20.98 -10.29
C GLU A 132 -1.95 -20.95 -8.75
N ALA A 133 -0.76 -20.99 -8.14
CA ALA A 133 -0.61 -20.96 -6.69
C ALA A 133 -0.98 -19.59 -6.11
N ALA A 134 -1.55 -19.51 -4.90
CA ALA A 134 -1.77 -18.21 -4.26
C ALA A 134 -0.46 -17.42 -4.04
N ASP A 135 -0.56 -16.10 -3.97
CA ASP A 135 0.55 -15.17 -3.73
C ASP A 135 1.13 -15.33 -2.31
N LEU A 136 0.24 -15.37 -1.33
CA LEU A 136 0.53 -15.69 0.06
C LEU A 136 0.01 -17.10 0.36
N ARG A 137 0.95 -18.04 0.57
CA ARG A 137 0.62 -19.41 0.95
C ARG A 137 0.86 -19.61 2.44
N LEU A 138 -0.15 -20.08 3.16
CA LEU A 138 -0.08 -20.38 4.58
C LEU A 138 -0.22 -21.89 4.77
N LEU A 139 0.65 -22.48 5.60
CA LEU A 139 0.64 -23.90 5.95
C LEU A 139 -0.52 -24.18 6.93
N ALA A 140 -1.73 -24.20 6.38
CA ALA A 140 -2.99 -24.38 7.09
C ALA A 140 -4.01 -25.07 6.17
N ASP A 141 -5.13 -25.52 6.73
CA ASP A 141 -6.25 -26.11 5.97
C ASP A 141 -7.07 -25.02 5.28
N LEU A 142 -6.47 -24.43 4.25
CA LEU A 142 -7.08 -23.41 3.40
C LEU A 142 -7.22 -23.95 1.98
N SER A 143 -8.33 -23.58 1.32
CA SER A 143 -8.43 -23.64 -0.14
C SER A 143 -7.20 -23.04 -0.82
N ARG A 144 -6.80 -23.59 -1.98
CA ARG A 144 -5.64 -23.12 -2.77
C ARG A 144 -5.69 -21.63 -3.09
N ARG A 145 -6.90 -21.09 -3.28
CA ARG A 145 -7.22 -19.66 -3.27
C ARG A 145 -8.41 -19.51 -2.33
N HIS A 146 -8.15 -19.02 -1.14
CA HIS A 146 -9.13 -18.93 -0.06
C HIS A 146 -9.77 -17.55 -0.02
N ALA A 147 -8.95 -16.51 -0.16
CA ALA A 147 -9.39 -15.14 -0.20
C ALA A 147 -8.48 -14.32 -1.13
N THR A 148 -8.97 -13.19 -1.60
CA THR A 148 -8.19 -12.20 -2.34
C THR A 148 -8.35 -10.84 -1.68
N LEU A 149 -7.22 -10.18 -1.42
CA LEU A 149 -7.18 -8.80 -0.99
C LEU A 149 -6.86 -7.92 -2.20
N THR A 150 -7.76 -7.02 -2.56
CA THR A 150 -7.61 -6.14 -3.72
C THR A 150 -7.63 -4.69 -3.28
N ARG A 151 -6.61 -3.93 -3.69
CA ARG A 151 -6.62 -2.47 -3.60
C ARG A 151 -7.59 -1.90 -4.63
N SER A 152 -8.53 -1.08 -4.17
CA SER A 152 -9.50 -0.37 -5.01
C SER A 152 -9.40 1.12 -4.69
N GLY A 153 -8.63 1.85 -5.50
CA GLY A 153 -8.26 3.23 -5.18
C GLY A 153 -7.39 3.28 -3.91
N GLU A 154 -7.92 3.88 -2.85
CA GLU A 154 -7.26 4.00 -1.55
C GLU A 154 -7.79 3.05 -0.48
N SER A 155 -8.79 2.24 -0.83
CA SER A 155 -9.38 1.24 0.05
C SER A 155 -8.88 -0.14 -0.31
N PHE A 156 -8.99 -1.05 0.66
CA PHE A 156 -8.68 -2.45 0.47
C PHE A 156 -9.95 -3.27 0.63
N VAL A 157 -10.19 -4.18 -0.30
CA VAL A 157 -11.38 -5.01 -0.35
C VAL A 157 -10.97 -6.46 -0.23
N LEU A 158 -11.50 -7.16 0.77
CA LEU A 158 -11.38 -8.60 0.91
C LEU A 158 -12.56 -9.28 0.22
N THR A 159 -12.27 -10.24 -0.64
CA THR A 159 -13.24 -11.22 -1.15
C THR A 159 -12.81 -12.62 -0.71
N ALA A 160 -13.78 -13.46 -0.34
CA ALA A 160 -13.52 -14.81 0.12
C ALA A 160 -14.22 -15.83 -0.78
N ASP A 161 -13.46 -16.81 -1.26
CA ASP A 161 -13.95 -17.95 -2.05
C ASP A 161 -14.25 -19.16 -1.14
N ALA A 162 -13.89 -19.06 0.14
CA ALA A 162 -14.04 -20.08 1.19
C ALA A 162 -14.38 -19.41 2.54
N PRO A 163 -14.72 -20.17 3.60
CA PRO A 163 -15.16 -19.60 4.88
C PRO A 163 -14.16 -18.61 5.49
N ALA A 164 -14.55 -17.35 5.59
CA ALA A 164 -13.77 -16.27 6.17
C ALA A 164 -14.64 -15.32 7.01
N SER A 165 -14.01 -14.60 7.93
CA SER A 165 -14.61 -13.60 8.80
C SER A 165 -13.74 -12.34 8.86
N VAL A 166 -14.36 -11.17 9.08
CA VAL A 166 -13.67 -9.93 9.45
C VAL A 166 -14.28 -9.43 10.76
N ASN A 167 -13.47 -9.32 11.81
CA ASN A 167 -13.91 -8.98 13.17
C ASN A 167 -15.10 -9.86 13.62
N ALA A 168 -14.98 -11.18 13.45
CA ALA A 168 -16.02 -12.19 13.68
C ALA A 168 -17.28 -12.11 12.79
N ASN A 169 -17.36 -11.17 11.85
CA ASN A 169 -18.46 -11.07 10.90
C ASN A 169 -18.14 -11.87 9.64
N ARG A 170 -19.02 -12.81 9.28
CA ARG A 170 -18.83 -13.66 8.09
C ARG A 170 -18.75 -12.83 6.80
N VAL A 171 -17.75 -13.14 5.98
CA VAL A 171 -17.59 -12.56 4.63
C VAL A 171 -18.51 -13.31 3.66
N ASN A 172 -19.62 -12.68 3.25
CA ASN A 172 -20.57 -13.22 2.26
C ASN A 172 -20.50 -12.50 0.90
N GLY A 173 -19.56 -11.57 0.75
CA GLY A 173 -19.35 -10.72 -0.41
C GLY A 173 -18.13 -9.81 -0.19
N PRO A 174 -17.86 -8.85 -1.07
CA PRO A 174 -16.75 -7.91 -0.90
C PRO A 174 -16.87 -7.10 0.40
N VAL A 175 -15.82 -7.08 1.22
CA VAL A 175 -15.74 -6.33 2.48
C VAL A 175 -14.60 -5.31 2.40
N VAL A 176 -14.91 -4.03 2.66
CA VAL A 176 -13.87 -2.99 2.77
C VAL A 176 -13.20 -3.11 4.14
N LEU A 177 -11.88 -3.27 4.14
CA LEU A 177 -11.07 -3.36 5.35
C LEU A 177 -10.67 -1.97 5.87
N LYS A 178 -10.49 -1.91 7.18
CA LYS A 178 -9.99 -0.76 7.94
C LYS A 178 -8.75 -1.17 8.74
N ASP A 179 -7.88 -0.20 9.04
CA ASP A 179 -6.73 -0.45 9.91
C ASP A 179 -7.16 -1.10 11.24
N GLY A 180 -6.49 -2.18 11.59
CA GLY A 180 -6.76 -2.98 12.80
C GLY A 180 -7.75 -4.12 12.59
N ASP A 181 -8.40 -4.24 11.43
CA ASP A 181 -9.34 -5.33 11.17
C ASP A 181 -8.65 -6.71 11.28
N LEU A 182 -9.28 -7.60 12.06
CA LEU A 182 -8.89 -9.00 12.18
C LEU A 182 -9.56 -9.81 11.08
N ILE A 183 -8.77 -10.42 10.20
CA ILE A 183 -9.22 -11.34 9.17
C ILE A 183 -9.01 -12.76 9.66
N GLU A 184 -10.07 -13.55 9.70
CA GLU A 184 -10.03 -14.98 9.98
C GLU A 184 -10.31 -15.79 8.71
N LEU A 185 -9.47 -16.76 8.38
CA LEU A 185 -9.62 -17.65 7.23
C LEU A 185 -9.67 -19.11 7.72
N GLY A 186 -10.61 -19.89 7.19
CA GLY A 186 -10.74 -21.32 7.51
C GLY A 186 -10.87 -21.57 9.02
N SER A 187 -10.16 -22.58 9.52
CA SER A 187 -10.20 -23.05 10.91
C SER A 187 -9.06 -22.50 11.77
N GLY A 188 -8.86 -21.17 11.77
CA GLY A 188 -8.00 -20.49 12.75
C GLY A 188 -6.78 -19.76 12.19
N VAL A 189 -6.73 -19.51 10.87
CA VAL A 189 -5.75 -18.56 10.33
C VAL A 189 -6.24 -17.16 10.66
N GLU A 190 -5.44 -16.41 11.42
CA GLU A 190 -5.68 -15.02 11.77
C GLU A 190 -4.60 -14.13 11.15
N LEU A 191 -5.04 -13.06 10.48
CA LEU A 191 -4.23 -11.99 9.92
C LEU A 191 -4.78 -10.65 10.38
N THR A 192 -3.93 -9.73 10.81
CA THR A 192 -4.35 -8.34 11.07
C THR A 192 -4.03 -7.47 9.88
N PHE A 193 -5.04 -6.76 9.36
CA PHE A 193 -4.87 -5.77 8.33
C PHE A 193 -4.46 -4.44 8.95
N ARG A 194 -3.38 -3.85 8.44
CA ARG A 194 -2.88 -2.55 8.88
C ARG A 194 -2.71 -1.60 7.71
N GLN A 195 -3.04 -0.34 7.92
CA GLN A 195 -2.73 0.75 7.01
C GLN A 195 -2.03 1.86 7.81
N PRO A 196 -0.71 1.70 8.09
CA PRO A 196 -0.01 2.54 9.07
C PRO A 196 -0.02 4.03 8.76
N SER A 197 -0.13 4.40 7.48
CA SER A 197 -0.27 5.78 7.06
C SER A 197 -1.58 5.98 6.31
N ALA A 198 -2.47 6.82 6.85
CA ALA A 198 -3.73 7.19 6.19
C ALA A 198 -3.53 7.89 4.83
N LEU A 199 -2.32 8.37 4.54
CA LEU A 199 -1.98 9.05 3.29
C LEU A 199 -1.12 8.21 2.33
N SER A 200 -0.88 6.94 2.67
CA SER A 200 -0.35 5.93 1.76
C SER A 200 -1.45 4.91 1.48
N ALA A 201 -1.68 4.61 0.20
CA ALA A 201 -2.53 3.49 -0.21
C ALA A 201 -1.77 2.15 -0.16
N SER A 202 -0.68 2.08 0.59
CA SER A 202 0.02 0.83 0.90
C SER A 202 -0.48 0.26 2.23
N ALA A 203 -0.63 -1.06 2.29
CA ALA A 203 -1.09 -1.76 3.48
C ALA A 203 -0.13 -2.87 3.89
N ARG A 204 -0.27 -3.31 5.13
CA ARG A 204 0.45 -4.41 5.73
C ARG A 204 -0.53 -5.50 6.18
N LEU A 205 -0.16 -6.75 5.96
CA LEU A 205 -0.75 -7.90 6.64
C LEU A 205 0.23 -8.44 7.69
N GLU A 206 -0.24 -8.56 8.92
CA GLU A 206 0.49 -9.16 10.04
C GLU A 206 -0.03 -10.57 10.29
N PHE A 207 0.87 -11.52 10.53
CA PHE A 207 0.50 -12.88 10.95
C PHE A 207 0.25 -12.88 12.46
N THR A 208 -1.01 -13.03 12.87
CA THR A 208 -1.39 -13.01 14.30
C THR A 208 -1.70 -14.40 14.86
N SER A 209 -2.01 -15.37 13.99
CA SER A 209 -2.03 -16.79 14.35
C SER A 209 -0.65 -17.46 14.24
N GLY A 210 -0.51 -18.65 14.82
CA GLY A 210 0.73 -19.46 14.75
C GLY A 210 1.01 -20.15 13.40
N HIS A 211 0.15 -19.96 12.40
CA HIS A 211 0.29 -20.59 11.09
C HIS A 211 1.46 -19.99 10.31
N ARG A 212 2.29 -20.86 9.72
CA ARG A 212 3.52 -20.42 9.03
C ARG A 212 3.26 -20.14 7.56
N PRO A 213 3.79 -19.05 7.02
CA PRO A 213 3.91 -18.88 5.57
C PRO A 213 4.79 -19.97 4.95
N ALA A 214 4.42 -20.46 3.76
CA ALA A 214 5.16 -21.52 3.06
C ALA A 214 6.56 -21.04 2.61
N ARG A 215 6.69 -19.74 2.32
CA ARG A 215 7.99 -19.06 2.19
C ARG A 215 8.26 -18.35 3.52
N ARG A 216 9.46 -18.48 4.09
CA ARG A 216 9.80 -17.82 5.36
C ARG A 216 9.78 -16.29 5.19
N ILE A 217 8.68 -15.68 5.60
CA ILE A 217 8.44 -14.23 5.65
C ILE A 217 7.77 -13.89 6.99
N ASP A 218 8.03 -12.70 7.48
CA ASP A 218 7.56 -12.17 8.77
C ASP A 218 6.36 -11.21 8.57
N GLY A 219 6.12 -10.74 7.34
CA GLY A 219 4.95 -9.96 6.99
C GLY A 219 4.80 -9.72 5.49
N VAL A 220 3.67 -9.13 5.10
CA VAL A 220 3.38 -8.77 3.70
C VAL A 220 3.04 -7.29 3.61
N ILE A 221 3.63 -6.60 2.63
CA ILE A 221 3.27 -5.25 2.20
C ILE A 221 2.56 -5.33 0.85
N LEU A 222 1.37 -4.76 0.76
CA LEU A 222 0.70 -4.44 -0.50
C LEU A 222 1.07 -3.00 -0.84
N MET A 223 2.13 -2.81 -1.62
CA MET A 223 2.71 -1.50 -1.90
C MET A 223 1.99 -0.82 -3.07
N ASP A 224 1.51 0.39 -2.82
CA ASP A 224 1.12 1.35 -3.84
C ASP A 224 2.31 2.25 -4.24
N GLN A 225 2.25 3.57 -4.05
CA GLN A 225 3.33 4.46 -4.47
C GLN A 225 4.53 4.45 -3.52
N THR A 226 4.29 4.31 -2.21
CA THR A 226 5.33 4.44 -1.19
C THR A 226 5.26 3.34 -0.14
N CYS A 227 6.42 2.89 0.34
CA CYS A 227 6.59 2.00 1.48
C CYS A 227 7.66 2.62 2.38
N LEU A 228 7.33 2.81 3.65
CA LEU A 228 8.18 3.45 4.65
C LEU A 228 8.79 2.36 5.53
N LEU A 229 10.10 2.37 5.66
CA LEU A 229 10.86 1.54 6.59
C LEU A 229 11.57 2.46 7.58
N GLY A 230 11.45 2.22 8.88
CA GLY A 230 12.02 3.12 9.89
C GLY A 230 11.56 2.80 11.31
N PRO A 231 12.07 3.52 12.33
CA PRO A 231 11.81 3.18 13.74
C PRO A 231 10.38 3.44 14.20
N GLU A 232 9.64 4.31 13.53
CA GLU A 232 8.32 4.76 13.98
C GLU A 232 7.19 3.80 13.60
N GLU A 233 6.14 3.78 14.42
CA GLU A 233 4.96 2.92 14.22
C GLU A 233 4.12 3.28 12.98
N ASP A 234 4.32 4.48 12.42
CA ASP A 234 3.69 4.91 11.16
C ASP A 234 4.41 4.34 9.92
N CYS A 235 5.52 3.62 10.11
CA CYS A 235 6.22 2.91 9.05
C CYS A 235 5.47 1.64 8.66
N HIS A 236 5.54 1.29 7.37
CA HIS A 236 4.95 0.06 6.86
C HIS A 236 5.71 -1.15 7.38
N ILE A 237 7.04 -1.03 7.47
CA ILE A 237 7.91 -1.99 8.13
C ILE A 237 8.63 -1.23 9.25
N VAL A 238 8.41 -1.67 10.49
CA VAL A 238 9.02 -1.05 11.66
C VAL A 238 10.42 -1.65 11.84
N CYS A 239 11.43 -0.78 11.79
CA CYS A 239 12.83 -1.09 11.99
C CYS A 239 13.32 -0.34 13.25
N PRO A 240 13.06 -0.86 14.46
CA PRO A 240 13.19 -0.11 15.72
C PRO A 240 14.64 0.31 16.04
N HIS A 241 15.63 -0.36 15.44
CA HIS A 241 17.05 -0.05 15.63
C HIS A 241 17.60 0.97 14.61
N TRP A 242 16.80 1.38 13.63
CA TRP A 242 17.24 2.39 12.66
C TRP A 242 17.01 3.79 13.21
N GLU A 243 17.95 4.69 12.96
CA GLU A 243 17.77 6.09 13.37
C GLU A 243 16.92 6.90 12.38
N GLN A 244 16.83 6.43 11.12
CA GLN A 244 16.29 7.21 10.02
C GLN A 244 15.43 6.35 9.09
N LYS A 245 14.43 6.98 8.49
CA LYS A 245 13.53 6.34 7.54
C LYS A 245 14.21 6.10 6.19
N VAL A 246 13.93 4.94 5.59
CA VAL A 246 14.12 4.69 4.16
C VAL A 246 12.75 4.73 3.50
N ILE A 247 12.62 5.57 2.49
CA ILE A 247 11.42 5.67 1.65
C ILE A 247 11.68 4.84 0.40
N VAL A 248 10.94 3.75 0.24
CA VAL A 248 10.86 3.00 -1.00
C VAL A 248 9.67 3.52 -1.80
N PHE A 249 9.87 3.90 -3.06
CA PHE A 249 8.80 4.50 -3.87
C PHE A 249 8.82 4.04 -5.33
N ARG A 250 7.65 4.05 -5.98
CA ARG A 250 7.51 3.68 -7.38
C ARG A 250 7.74 4.86 -8.31
N ARG A 251 8.40 4.61 -9.44
CA ARG A 251 8.54 5.54 -10.57
C ARG A 251 8.80 4.75 -11.85
N ASP A 252 8.03 5.03 -12.91
CA ASP A 252 8.17 4.42 -14.23
C ASP A 252 8.24 2.87 -14.19
N GLY A 253 7.34 2.26 -13.40
CA GLY A 253 7.28 0.79 -13.23
C GLY A 253 8.41 0.18 -12.39
N LYS A 254 9.36 0.98 -11.91
CA LYS A 254 10.48 0.55 -11.05
C LYS A 254 10.25 1.04 -9.62
N ILE A 255 11.02 0.51 -8.67
CA ILE A 255 11.10 1.12 -7.34
C ILE A 255 12.48 1.72 -7.12
N TYR A 256 12.49 2.76 -6.31
CA TYR A 256 13.64 3.51 -5.89
C TYR A 256 13.65 3.57 -4.37
N CYS A 257 14.81 3.85 -3.80
CA CYS A 257 14.95 4.18 -2.39
C CYS A 257 15.61 5.56 -2.23
N LYS A 258 15.28 6.23 -1.13
CA LYS A 258 15.97 7.40 -0.62
C LYS A 258 15.84 7.48 0.90
N SER A 259 16.71 8.26 1.53
CA SER A 259 16.64 8.61 2.95
C SER A 259 17.09 10.06 3.13
N ASN A 260 16.82 10.64 4.30
CA ASN A 260 17.42 11.92 4.71
C ASN A 260 18.85 11.73 5.24
N ALA A 261 19.22 10.50 5.60
CA ALA A 261 20.58 10.13 5.95
C ALA A 261 21.36 9.60 4.75
N GLU A 262 22.67 9.50 4.92
CA GLU A 262 23.54 8.83 3.96
C GLU A 262 23.04 7.40 3.71
N LEU A 263 22.82 7.11 2.44
CA LEU A 263 22.33 5.84 1.96
C LEU A 263 23.25 5.37 0.83
N PHE A 264 23.51 4.07 0.79
CA PHE A 264 24.32 3.44 -0.24
C PHE A 264 23.50 2.33 -0.89
N VAL A 265 23.62 2.19 -2.21
CA VAL A 265 23.08 1.04 -2.95
C VAL A 265 24.24 0.33 -3.62
N ASN A 266 24.43 -0.94 -3.27
CA ASN A 266 25.54 -1.78 -3.72
C ASN A 266 26.92 -1.11 -3.47
N GLY A 267 27.05 -0.39 -2.35
CA GLY A 267 28.26 0.34 -1.96
C GLY A 267 28.44 1.73 -2.59
N GLY A 268 27.60 2.11 -3.57
CA GLY A 268 27.63 3.46 -4.16
C GLY A 268 26.73 4.44 -3.39
N PRO A 269 27.16 5.68 -3.11
CA PRO A 269 26.35 6.65 -2.38
C PRO A 269 25.11 7.07 -3.18
N VAL A 270 24.03 7.40 -2.46
CA VAL A 270 22.76 7.86 -3.03
C VAL A 270 22.58 9.34 -2.71
N GLU A 271 22.61 10.19 -3.74
CA GLU A 271 22.45 11.65 -3.55
C GLU A 271 20.99 12.09 -3.42
N SER A 272 20.09 11.51 -4.21
CA SER A 272 18.66 11.91 -4.23
C SER A 272 17.72 10.72 -4.19
N ALA A 273 17.95 9.74 -5.07
CA ALA A 273 17.29 8.45 -5.06
C ALA A 273 18.07 7.46 -5.92
N ALA A 274 18.02 6.18 -5.55
CA ALA A 274 18.66 5.10 -6.31
C ALA A 274 17.65 3.99 -6.64
N PRO A 275 17.70 3.42 -7.87
CA PRO A 275 16.84 2.31 -8.24
C PRO A 275 17.19 1.07 -7.43
N ILE A 276 16.17 0.38 -6.91
CA ILE A 276 16.33 -0.95 -6.30
C ILE A 276 16.11 -1.98 -7.41
N ARG A 277 17.09 -2.84 -7.62
CA ARG A 277 17.10 -3.95 -8.58
C ARG A 277 17.10 -5.28 -7.83
N ASP A 278 16.92 -6.37 -8.58
CA ASP A 278 17.10 -7.72 -8.04
C ASP A 278 18.53 -7.88 -7.50
N GLY A 279 18.64 -8.32 -6.25
CA GLY A 279 19.91 -8.47 -5.53
C GLY A 279 20.47 -7.16 -4.94
N SER A 280 19.80 -6.02 -5.10
CA SER A 280 20.28 -4.76 -4.52
C SER A 280 20.45 -4.86 -3.00
N VAL A 281 21.60 -4.41 -2.50
CA VAL A 281 21.86 -4.19 -1.08
C VAL A 281 21.80 -2.70 -0.80
N ILE A 282 20.92 -2.32 0.10
CA ILE A 282 20.73 -0.95 0.57
C ILE A 282 21.33 -0.88 1.98
N SER A 283 22.22 0.07 2.23
CA SER A 283 22.90 0.23 3.52
C SER A 283 23.07 1.69 3.92
N GLY A 284 23.16 1.94 5.22
CA GLY A 284 23.54 3.21 5.85
C GLY A 284 24.33 2.91 7.12
N ALA A 285 24.42 3.85 8.05
CA ALA A 285 25.16 3.68 9.31
C ALA A 285 24.64 2.49 10.14
N GLU A 286 23.33 2.49 10.45
CA GLU A 286 22.67 1.50 11.32
C GLU A 286 21.60 0.68 10.57
N LEU A 287 21.52 0.85 9.25
CA LEU A 287 20.51 0.18 8.43
C LEU A 287 21.15 -0.66 7.34
N ARG A 288 20.57 -1.84 7.11
CA ARG A 288 20.91 -2.68 5.97
C ARG A 288 19.73 -3.57 5.59
N PHE A 289 19.43 -3.63 4.31
CA PHE A 289 18.53 -4.63 3.76
C PHE A 289 18.89 -5.02 2.33
N ARG A 290 18.51 -6.23 1.94
CA ARG A 290 18.65 -6.75 0.58
C ARG A 290 17.28 -6.91 -0.05
N ALA A 291 17.14 -6.45 -1.28
CA ALA A 291 15.95 -6.67 -2.10
C ALA A 291 16.21 -7.80 -3.11
N GLU A 292 15.38 -8.83 -3.11
CA GLU A 292 15.38 -9.90 -4.09
C GLU A 292 14.03 -9.92 -4.80
N PHE A 293 14.03 -10.09 -6.11
CA PHE A 293 12.80 -10.11 -6.87
C PHE A 293 12.33 -11.55 -6.95
N SER A 294 11.11 -11.81 -6.50
CA SER A 294 10.58 -13.17 -6.41
C SER A 294 10.40 -13.71 -7.83
N ARG A 295 11.37 -14.49 -8.30
CA ARG A 295 11.16 -15.39 -9.43
C ARG A 295 10.20 -16.45 -8.93
N VAL A 296 9.02 -16.53 -9.54
CA VAL A 296 8.11 -17.63 -9.25
C VAL A 296 8.88 -18.91 -9.59
N ASP A 297 9.09 -19.76 -8.59
CA ASP A 297 9.59 -21.12 -8.79
C ASP A 297 8.59 -21.79 -9.75
N LEU A 298 8.94 -21.83 -11.04
CA LEU A 298 8.25 -22.62 -12.05
C LEU A 298 8.60 -24.08 -11.75
N GLY A 299 7.82 -24.68 -10.85
CA GLY A 299 7.86 -26.10 -10.51
C GLY A 299 6.48 -26.71 -10.63
#